data_AF-A0A956SXX3-F1
#
_entry.id   AF-A0A956SXX3-F1
#
_cell.length_a   1.000
_cell.length_b   1.000
_cell.length_c   1.000
_cell.angle_alpha   90.00
_cell.angle_beta   90.00
_cell.angle_gamma   90.00
#
_symmetry.space_group_name_H-M   'P 1'
#
loop_
_entity.id
_entity.type
_entity.pdbx_description
1 polymer ?
#
loop_
_entity_poly.entity_id
_entity_poly.type
_entity_poly.pdbx_seq_one_letter_code
_entity_poly.pdbx_strand_id
1 'polypeptide(L)'
;MNSLLMKVPIFHRLFGPKEDSRSAARERLKTALVGDRKTVAPQLMSCLQKDIEECMARYLRADKDSSIYKIVDKDGKMTLKVEIPILHINRQRDLPQEALKEERSEESIELRLSGTKLRKRRKRKQITPVTDE
;
A
#
# COMPACT_ATOMS: atom_id res chain seq x y z
N MET A 1 -30.05 52.76 -52.11
CA MET A 1 -29.86 52.14 -50.79
C MET A 1 -30.75 50.91 -50.72
N ASN A 2 -30.17 49.73 -50.54
CA ASN A 2 -30.66 48.63 -49.71
C ASN A 2 -29.84 47.38 -50.06
N SER A 3 -28.82 47.14 -49.24
CA SER A 3 -28.02 45.92 -49.29
C SER A 3 -28.91 44.73 -48.93
N LEU A 4 -29.01 43.77 -49.86
CA LEU A 4 -29.60 42.47 -49.58
C LEU A 4 -28.66 41.69 -48.67
N LEU A 5 -29.03 41.60 -47.40
CA LEU A 5 -28.40 40.74 -46.40
C LEU A 5 -28.76 39.28 -46.71
N MET A 6 -27.79 38.51 -47.19
CA MET A 6 -27.91 37.06 -47.37
C MET A 6 -27.90 36.38 -45.98
N LYS A 7 -29.10 36.14 -45.41
CA LYS A 7 -29.25 35.34 -44.18
C LYS A 7 -29.02 33.87 -44.51
N VAL A 8 -27.88 33.33 -44.08
CA VAL A 8 -27.47 31.93 -44.25
C VAL A 8 -28.28 31.01 -43.31
N PRO A 9 -29.17 30.12 -43.79
CA PRO A 9 -29.97 29.25 -42.93
C PRO A 9 -29.38 27.84 -42.87
N ILE A 10 -28.07 27.72 -42.58
CA ILE A 10 -27.38 26.41 -42.51
C ILE A 10 -27.18 25.98 -41.05
N PHE A 11 -27.06 26.93 -40.13
CA PHE A 11 -26.80 26.64 -38.71
C PHE A 11 -28.00 26.04 -37.96
N HIS A 12 -29.23 26.23 -38.45
CA HIS A 12 -30.44 25.76 -37.76
C HIS A 12 -30.77 24.28 -38.03
N ARG A 13 -30.07 23.62 -38.98
CA ARG A 13 -30.23 22.18 -39.27
C ARG A 13 -29.23 21.28 -38.53
N LEU A 14 -28.15 21.86 -37.99
CA LEU A 14 -27.13 21.16 -37.17
C LEU A 14 -27.45 21.18 -35.66
N PHE A 15 -28.51 21.89 -35.25
CA PHE A 15 -29.02 21.91 -33.88
C PHE A 15 -30.41 21.25 -33.84
N GLY A 16 -30.50 19.98 -34.24
CA GLY A 16 -31.64 19.11 -33.90
C GLY A 16 -31.65 18.76 -32.40
N PRO A 17 -32.75 18.20 -31.87
CA PRO A 17 -32.95 17.98 -30.43
C PRO A 17 -31.80 17.16 -29.84
N LYS A 18 -31.04 17.82 -28.96
CA LYS A 18 -29.65 17.51 -28.60
C LYS A 18 -29.51 16.82 -27.24
N GLU A 19 -30.59 16.29 -26.69
CA GLU A 19 -30.62 15.85 -25.30
C GLU A 19 -30.04 14.44 -25.10
N ASP A 20 -30.23 13.52 -26.05
CA ASP A 20 -29.77 12.12 -25.90
C ASP A 20 -28.31 11.91 -26.30
N SER A 21 -27.85 12.51 -27.40
CA SER A 21 -26.48 12.32 -27.89
C SER A 21 -25.46 13.07 -27.02
N ARG A 22 -25.81 14.25 -26.51
CA ARG A 22 -24.98 15.04 -25.59
C ARG A 22 -24.83 14.37 -24.23
N SER A 23 -25.91 13.82 -23.67
CA SER A 23 -25.87 13.12 -22.39
C SER A 23 -25.06 11.82 -22.48
N ALA A 24 -25.30 11.01 -23.52
CA ALA A 24 -24.55 9.78 -23.74
C ALA A 24 -23.06 10.03 -24.03
N ALA A 25 -22.71 11.09 -24.76
CA ALA A 25 -21.31 11.49 -24.95
C ALA A 25 -20.67 11.97 -23.63
N ARG A 26 -21.41 12.72 -22.80
CA ARG A 26 -20.95 13.19 -21.50
C ARG A 26 -20.67 12.04 -20.54
N GLU A 27 -21.53 11.02 -20.48
CA GLU A 27 -21.31 9.83 -19.65
C GLU A 27 -20.07 9.05 -20.11
N ARG A 28 -19.89 8.83 -21.41
CA ARG A 28 -18.67 8.17 -21.94
C ARG A 28 -17.41 8.97 -21.63
N LEU A 29 -17.45 10.30 -21.76
CA LEU A 29 -16.32 11.18 -21.47
C LEU A 29 -16.00 11.22 -19.97
N LYS A 30 -17.02 11.17 -19.11
CA LYS A 30 -16.87 11.07 -17.64
C LYS A 30 -16.21 9.74 -17.26
N THR A 31 -16.64 8.62 -17.84
CA THR A 31 -16.00 7.31 -17.63
C THR A 31 -14.55 7.31 -18.10
N ALA A 32 -14.27 7.87 -19.28
CA ALA A 32 -12.91 8.01 -19.80
C ALA A 32 -12.02 8.88 -18.89
N LEU A 33 -12.50 10.04 -18.44
CA LEU A 33 -11.77 10.94 -17.54
C LEU A 33 -11.53 10.34 -16.14
N VAL A 34 -12.48 9.55 -15.63
CA VAL A 34 -12.29 8.82 -14.37
C VAL A 34 -11.23 7.75 -14.54
N GLY A 35 -11.21 7.02 -15.66
CA GLY A 35 -10.18 6.03 -15.96
C GLY A 35 -8.80 6.66 -16.19
N ASP A 36 -8.74 7.78 -16.91
CA ASP A 36 -7.50 8.52 -17.23
C ASP A 36 -6.82 9.09 -15.98
N ARG A 37 -7.61 9.43 -14.94
CA ARG A 37 -7.10 9.95 -13.65
C ARG A 37 -6.98 8.89 -12.55
N LYS A 38 -7.63 7.73 -12.69
CA LYS A 38 -7.60 6.62 -11.72
C LYS A 38 -7.05 5.36 -12.37
N THR A 39 -5.76 5.36 -12.66
CA THR A 39 -5.02 4.25 -13.27
C THR A 39 -4.78 3.07 -12.31
N VAL A 40 -5.71 2.80 -11.39
CA VAL A 40 -5.65 1.61 -10.53
C VAL A 40 -6.50 0.53 -11.19
N ALA A 41 -5.83 -0.47 -11.77
CA ALA A 41 -6.52 -1.62 -12.35
C ALA A 41 -7.46 -2.25 -11.31
N PRO A 42 -8.70 -2.64 -11.66
CA PRO A 42 -9.66 -3.18 -10.70
C PRO A 42 -9.13 -4.39 -9.90
N GLN A 43 -8.24 -5.16 -10.51
CA GLN A 43 -7.62 -6.36 -9.93
C GLN A 43 -6.36 -6.06 -9.09
N LEU A 44 -5.83 -4.82 -9.14
CA LEU A 44 -4.58 -4.48 -8.47
C LEU A 44 -4.69 -4.71 -6.97
N MET A 45 -5.80 -4.30 -6.34
CA MET A 45 -5.93 -4.46 -4.90
C MET A 45 -5.99 -5.91 -4.47
N SER A 46 -6.72 -6.76 -5.19
CA SER A 46 -6.79 -8.18 -4.86
C SER A 46 -5.43 -8.87 -4.99
N CYS A 47 -4.63 -8.51 -6.01
CA CYS A 47 -3.29 -9.05 -6.17
C CYS A 47 -2.37 -8.58 -5.04
N LEU A 48 -2.37 -7.27 -4.73
CA LEU A 48 -1.55 -6.71 -3.65
C LEU A 48 -1.88 -7.31 -2.28
N GLN A 49 -3.17 -7.47 -1.97
CA GLN A 49 -3.61 -8.11 -0.73
C GLN A 49 -3.03 -9.52 -0.60
N LYS A 50 -3.19 -10.32 -1.65
CA LYS A 50 -2.70 -11.71 -1.66
C LYS A 50 -1.18 -11.78 -1.49
N ASP A 51 -0.44 -10.96 -2.23
CA ASP A 51 1.03 -10.96 -2.19
C ASP A 51 1.56 -10.52 -0.81
N ILE A 52 0.96 -9.48 -0.23
CA ILE A 52 1.30 -8.98 1.11
C ILE A 52 1.01 -10.06 2.15
N GLU A 53 -0.18 -10.66 2.13
CA GLU A 53 -0.54 -11.75 3.04
C GLU A 53 0.42 -12.94 2.95
N GLU A 54 0.77 -13.37 1.74
CA GLU A 54 1.66 -14.49 1.50
C GLU A 54 3.09 -14.21 1.99
N CYS A 55 3.57 -12.99 1.78
CA CYS A 55 4.87 -12.54 2.25
C CYS A 55 4.94 -12.56 3.79
N MET A 56 3.93 -11.97 4.46
CA MET A 56 3.90 -11.85 5.91
C MET A 56 3.59 -13.16 6.64
N ALA A 57 2.92 -14.12 5.98
CA ALA A 57 2.56 -15.42 6.56
C ALA A 57 3.76 -16.22 7.11
N ARG A 58 4.97 -15.92 6.63
CA ARG A 58 6.23 -16.51 7.12
C ARG A 58 6.59 -16.04 8.54
N TYR A 59 6.13 -14.85 8.91
CA TYR A 59 6.53 -14.15 10.13
C TYR A 59 5.38 -14.07 11.15
N LEU A 60 4.15 -13.95 10.67
CA LEU A 60 2.97 -13.79 11.53
C LEU A 60 1.73 -14.42 10.89
N ARG A 61 0.71 -14.67 11.72
CA ARG A 61 -0.65 -14.99 11.28
C ARG A 61 -1.52 -13.75 11.45
N ALA A 62 -2.06 -13.27 10.35
CA ALA A 62 -2.98 -12.14 10.32
C ALA A 62 -4.44 -12.61 10.29
N ASP A 63 -5.34 -11.77 10.79
CA ASP A 63 -6.77 -11.91 10.57
C ASP A 63 -7.13 -11.29 9.21
N LYS A 64 -7.37 -12.15 8.22
CA LYS A 64 -7.61 -11.73 6.83
C LYS A 64 -8.92 -11.00 6.65
N ASP A 65 -9.96 -11.44 7.37
CA ASP A 65 -11.33 -10.93 7.19
C ASP A 65 -11.49 -9.51 7.73
N SER A 66 -10.70 -9.16 8.76
CA SER A 66 -10.68 -7.83 9.35
C SER A 66 -9.56 -6.92 8.82
N SER A 67 -8.72 -7.41 7.89
CA SER A 67 -7.64 -6.61 7.31
C SER A 67 -8.16 -5.56 6.33
N ILE A 68 -7.72 -4.31 6.47
CA ILE A 68 -8.18 -3.18 5.67
C ILE A 68 -7.03 -2.63 4.83
N TYR A 69 -7.24 -2.55 3.51
CA TYR A 69 -6.28 -2.00 2.56
C TYR A 69 -6.90 -0.84 1.81
N LYS A 70 -6.20 0.30 1.76
CA LYS A 70 -6.71 1.52 1.11
C LYS A 70 -5.61 2.27 0.40
N ILE A 71 -5.78 2.49 -0.89
CA ILE A 71 -4.96 3.44 -1.65
C ILE A 71 -5.54 4.84 -1.49
N VAL A 72 -4.73 5.79 -1.07
CA VAL A 72 -5.06 7.20 -0.94
C VAL A 72 -4.20 7.98 -1.92
N ASP A 73 -4.84 8.73 -2.81
CA ASP A 73 -4.17 9.72 -3.64
C ASP A 73 -4.33 11.10 -2.99
N LYS A 74 -3.21 11.74 -2.69
CA LYS A 74 -3.17 13.11 -2.17
C LYS A 74 -2.04 13.87 -2.86
N ASP A 75 -2.38 15.00 -3.49
CA ASP A 75 -1.42 15.88 -4.18
C ASP A 75 -0.58 15.16 -5.25
N GLY A 76 -1.18 14.19 -5.96
CA GLY A 76 -0.49 13.38 -6.97
C GLY A 76 0.42 12.30 -6.39
N LYS A 77 0.40 12.08 -5.06
CA LYS A 77 1.10 10.98 -4.40
C LYS A 77 0.12 9.90 -3.98
N MET A 78 0.33 8.71 -4.51
CA MET A 78 -0.41 7.52 -4.11
C MET A 78 0.26 6.86 -2.90
N THR A 79 -0.51 6.60 -1.85
CA THR A 79 -0.06 5.92 -0.63
C THR A 79 -0.96 4.72 -0.37
N LEU A 80 -0.37 3.54 -0.13
CA LEU A 80 -1.09 2.38 0.37
C LEU A 80 -1.11 2.44 1.91
N LYS A 81 -2.30 2.56 2.49
CA LYS A 81 -2.54 2.41 3.92
C LYS A 81 -3.06 0.99 4.17
N VAL A 82 -2.44 0.31 5.13
CA VAL A 82 -2.84 -1.04 5.51
C VAL A 82 -2.99 -1.15 7.02
N GLU A 83 -4.08 -1.74 7.46
CA GLU A 83 -4.34 -2.11 8.85
C GLU A 83 -4.57 -3.62 8.89
N ILE A 84 -3.71 -4.33 9.62
CA ILE A 84 -3.65 -5.80 9.62
C ILE A 84 -3.64 -6.28 11.07
N PRO A 85 -4.77 -6.78 11.59
CA PRO A 85 -4.81 -7.33 12.92
C PRO A 85 -3.98 -8.62 13.01
N ILE A 86 -3.10 -8.69 14.02
CA ILE A 86 -2.19 -9.81 14.21
C ILE A 86 -2.82 -10.80 15.20
N LEU A 87 -2.97 -12.05 14.77
CA LEU A 87 -3.44 -13.15 15.63
C LEU A 87 -2.28 -13.82 16.36
N HIS A 88 -1.15 -14.00 15.66
CA HIS A 88 0.02 -14.68 16.22
C HIS A 88 1.31 -14.21 15.54
N ILE A 89 2.40 -14.15 16.30
CA ILE A 89 3.75 -13.88 15.78
C ILE A 89 4.60 -15.13 15.95
N ASN A 90 5.27 -15.56 14.88
CA ASN A 90 6.14 -16.74 14.91
C ASN A 90 7.38 -16.44 15.79
N ARG A 91 7.79 -17.42 16.61
CA ARG A 91 8.97 -17.26 17.48
C ARG A 91 10.25 -17.38 16.65
N GLN A 92 11.38 -16.88 17.18
CA GLN A 92 12.71 -16.95 16.54
C GLN A 92 13.01 -18.32 15.89
N ARG A 93 12.66 -19.40 16.57
CA ARG A 93 12.88 -20.80 16.13
C ARG A 93 12.06 -21.20 14.89
N ASP A 94 10.94 -20.53 14.65
CA ASP A 94 9.97 -20.80 13.60
C ASP A 94 10.13 -19.81 12.42
N LEU A 95 11.05 -18.85 12.53
CA LEU A 95 11.41 -17.92 11.46
C LEU A 95 12.27 -18.61 10.39
N PRO A 96 12.14 -18.23 9.11
CA PRO A 96 13.00 -18.75 8.06
C PRO A 96 14.47 -18.48 8.37
N GLN A 97 15.33 -19.50 8.18
CA GLN A 97 16.75 -19.45 8.57
C GLN A 97 17.52 -18.30 7.94
N GLU A 98 17.08 -17.79 6.79
CA GLU A 98 17.70 -16.66 6.10
C GLU A 98 17.63 -15.38 6.94
N ALA A 99 16.47 -15.12 7.56
CA ALA A 99 16.29 -13.97 8.46
C ALA A 99 17.20 -14.07 9.71
N LEU A 100 17.50 -15.29 10.18
CA LEU A 100 18.39 -15.52 11.32
C LEU A 100 19.88 -15.44 10.98
N LYS A 101 20.25 -15.52 9.70
CA LYS A 101 21.65 -15.45 9.26
C LYS A 101 22.12 -14.00 9.11
N GLU A 102 21.26 -13.11 8.66
CA GLU A 102 21.57 -11.69 8.49
C GLU A 102 21.97 -11.05 9.83
N GLU A 103 21.17 -11.24 10.89
CA GLU A 103 21.51 -10.79 12.26
C GLU A 103 22.88 -11.31 12.73
N ARG A 104 23.15 -12.61 12.50
CA ARG A 104 24.40 -13.24 12.95
C ARG A 104 25.63 -12.74 12.18
N SER A 105 25.45 -12.37 10.91
CA SER A 105 26.53 -11.85 10.07
C SER A 105 26.93 -10.43 10.48
N GLU A 106 25.96 -9.58 10.82
CA GLU A 106 26.21 -8.23 11.33
C GLU A 106 26.83 -8.26 12.72
N GLU A 107 26.31 -9.09 13.64
CA GLU A 107 26.89 -9.27 14.97
C GLU A 107 28.34 -9.77 14.91
N SER A 108 28.66 -10.68 13.99
CA SER A 108 30.02 -11.22 13.87
C SER A 108 30.98 -10.30 13.13
N ILE A 109 30.49 -9.39 12.28
CA ILE A 109 31.26 -8.27 11.72
C ILE A 109 31.54 -7.24 12.83
N GLU A 110 30.53 -6.87 13.61
CA GLU A 110 30.68 -5.94 14.74
C GLU A 110 31.64 -6.50 15.80
N LEU A 111 31.55 -7.79 16.14
CA LEU A 111 32.46 -8.45 17.10
C LEU A 111 33.92 -8.46 16.62
N ARG A 112 34.12 -8.58 15.30
CA ARG A 112 35.45 -8.54 14.67
C ARG A 112 36.01 -7.12 14.63
N LEU A 113 35.15 -6.12 14.42
CA LEU A 113 35.51 -4.70 14.44
C LEU A 113 35.75 -4.19 15.86
N SER A 114 35.01 -4.69 16.85
CA SER A 114 35.17 -4.38 18.27
C SER A 114 36.32 -5.14 18.93
N GLY A 115 37.34 -5.52 18.15
CA GLY A 115 38.52 -6.24 18.61
C GLY A 115 39.29 -5.46 19.65
N THR A 116 38.83 -5.43 20.91
CA THR A 116 39.62 -5.38 22.13
C THR A 116 38.73 -5.50 23.38
N LYS A 117 38.93 -6.62 24.09
CA LYS A 117 38.74 -6.83 25.54
C LYS A 117 37.31 -7.01 26.09
N LEU A 118 36.75 -8.21 25.93
CA LEU A 118 35.85 -8.80 26.93
C LEU A 118 36.53 -9.96 27.67
N ARG A 119 37.32 -9.61 28.68
CA ARG A 119 37.79 -10.53 29.71
C ARG A 119 36.59 -10.81 30.63
N LYS A 120 35.85 -11.90 30.37
CA LYS A 120 34.70 -12.34 31.19
C LYS A 120 35.14 -12.61 32.63
N ARG A 121 34.98 -11.60 33.50
CA ARG A 121 34.96 -11.77 34.95
C ARG A 121 33.62 -12.41 35.30
N ARG A 122 33.63 -13.70 35.64
CA ARG A 122 32.54 -14.35 36.37
C ARG A 122 32.31 -13.57 37.67
N LYS A 123 31.32 -12.68 37.71
CA LYS A 123 30.72 -12.22 38.97
C LYS A 123 29.36 -12.90 39.11
N ARG A 124 29.39 -13.98 39.89
CA ARG A 124 28.29 -14.49 40.70
C ARG A 124 27.65 -13.28 41.40
N LYS A 125 26.50 -12.79 40.93
CA LYS A 125 25.68 -11.84 41.68
C LYS A 125 24.57 -12.64 42.34
N GLN A 126 24.52 -12.47 43.65
CA GLN A 126 23.64 -13.15 44.59
C GLN A 126 22.18 -12.89 44.24
N ILE A 127 21.38 -13.93 44.41
CA ILE A 127 19.94 -13.84 44.59
C ILE A 127 19.74 -13.25 45.99
N THR A 128 19.03 -12.11 46.09
CA THR A 128 18.44 -11.66 47.36
C THR A 128 16.93 -11.86 47.27
N PRO A 129 16.28 -12.30 48.36
CA PRO A 129 14.86 -12.65 48.33
C PRO A 129 14.00 -11.41 48.15
N VAL A 130 12.92 -11.58 47.39
CA VAL A 130 11.83 -10.63 47.25
C VAL A 130 11.09 -10.58 48.59
N THR A 131 10.99 -9.39 49.18
CA THR A 131 10.07 -9.13 50.29
C THR A 131 8.77 -8.64 49.68
N ASP A 132 7.67 -9.34 49.96
CA ASP A 132 6.31 -8.91 49.65
C ASP A 132 5.90 -7.80 50.63
N GLU A 133 5.43 -6.67 50.09
CA GLU A 133 4.42 -5.79 50.71
C GLU A 133 3.43 -5.34 49.63
#